data_AF-A0A1H0WWJ6-F1
#
_entry.id   AF-A0A1H0WWJ6-F1
#
_cell.length_a   1.000
_cell.length_b   1.000
_cell.length_c   1.000
_cell.angle_alpha   90.00
_cell.angle_beta   90.00
_cell.angle_gamma   90.00
#
_symmetry.space_group_name_H-M   'P 1'
#
loop_
_entity.id
_entity.type
_entity.pdbx_description
1 polymer ?
#
loop_
_entity_poly.entity_id
_entity_poly.type
_entity_poly.pdbx_seq_one_letter_code
_entity_poly.pdbx_strand_id
1 'polypeptide(L)'
;MMKINQTNLAGINPYKKQVNKVVQTEKTVKTDKVEISSAAKQLQETSAVTLERQEKIDALKQQVQNGTYKVDPEKIAKSIVNYYFKS
;
A
#
# COMPACT_ATOMS: atom_id res chain seq x y z
N MET A 1 -75.51 31.08 -21.83
CA MET A 1 -75.04 29.72 -22.12
C MET A 1 -73.53 29.71 -22.12
N MET A 2 -72.91 28.81 -21.37
CA MET A 2 -71.46 28.77 -21.10
C MET A 2 -70.72 28.06 -22.24
N LYS A 3 -69.59 28.60 -22.73
CA LYS A 3 -68.68 27.91 -23.66
C LYS A 3 -67.31 27.78 -23.00
N ILE A 4 -67.01 26.57 -22.55
CA ILE A 4 -65.74 26.20 -21.91
C ILE A 4 -64.91 25.50 -22.99
N ASN A 5 -63.76 26.07 -23.35
CA ASN A 5 -62.81 25.44 -24.27
C ASN A 5 -61.63 24.90 -23.46
N GLN A 6 -61.40 23.59 -23.59
CA GLN A 6 -60.47 22.79 -22.81
C GLN A 6 -59.01 23.23 -23.03
N THR A 7 -58.26 23.35 -21.95
CA THR A 7 -56.80 23.53 -21.97
C THR A 7 -56.12 22.27 -22.48
N ASN A 8 -55.25 22.42 -23.49
CA ASN A 8 -54.42 21.35 -24.03
C ASN A 8 -53.53 20.72 -22.94
N LEU A 9 -53.82 19.48 -22.57
CA LEU A 9 -52.92 18.62 -21.79
C LEU A 9 -51.86 18.03 -22.74
N ALA A 10 -50.87 18.83 -23.08
CA ALA A 10 -49.72 18.37 -23.84
C ALA A 10 -48.85 17.42 -22.98
N GLY A 11 -49.00 16.11 -23.23
CA GLY A 11 -47.90 15.15 -23.27
C GLY A 11 -47.02 15.01 -22.02
N ILE A 12 -47.59 14.73 -20.85
CA ILE A 12 -46.80 14.25 -19.71
C ILE A 12 -46.70 12.73 -19.81
N ASN A 13 -45.61 12.25 -20.40
CA ASN A 13 -45.28 10.82 -20.45
C ASN A 13 -44.23 10.52 -19.36
N PRO A 14 -44.63 10.11 -18.15
CA PRO A 14 -43.74 10.02 -16.97
C PRO A 14 -42.61 8.98 -17.15
N TYR A 15 -42.81 8.01 -18.03
CA TYR A 15 -41.86 6.91 -18.28
C TYR A 15 -40.62 7.32 -19.09
N LYS A 16 -40.66 8.45 -19.82
CA LYS A 16 -39.49 8.91 -20.60
C LYS A 16 -38.40 9.60 -19.78
N LYS A 17 -38.66 9.95 -18.51
CA LYS A 17 -37.66 10.61 -17.64
C LYS A 17 -36.70 9.63 -16.94
N GLN A 18 -36.94 8.32 -16.98
CA GLN A 18 -36.05 7.34 -16.34
C GLN A 18 -34.88 6.87 -17.22
N VAL A 19 -34.96 7.02 -18.55
CA VAL A 19 -33.89 6.58 -19.46
C VAL A 19 -32.68 7.53 -19.51
N ASN A 20 -32.82 8.78 -19.02
CA ASN A 20 -31.74 9.77 -19.04
C ASN A 20 -31.10 10.03 -17.65
N LYS A 21 -31.40 9.20 -16.65
CA LYS A 21 -30.82 9.33 -15.30
C LYS A 21 -29.81 8.21 -15.01
N VAL A 22 -29.06 7.78 -16.01
CA VAL A 22 -27.73 7.21 -15.77
C VAL A 22 -26.76 8.39 -15.70
N VAL A 23 -26.89 9.16 -14.62
CA VAL A 23 -25.77 10.00 -14.18
C VAL A 23 -24.68 8.99 -13.85
N GLN A 24 -23.65 8.92 -14.68
CA GLN A 24 -22.36 8.32 -14.33
C GLN A 24 -21.91 9.02 -13.05
N THR A 25 -22.31 8.46 -11.93
CA THR A 25 -21.59 8.64 -10.68
C THR A 25 -20.36 7.77 -10.87
N GLU A 26 -19.31 8.37 -11.42
CA GLU A 26 -17.97 7.84 -11.31
C GLU A 26 -17.70 7.69 -9.81
N LYS A 27 -17.99 6.50 -9.28
CA LYS A 27 -17.53 6.11 -7.97
C LYS A 27 -16.02 6.09 -8.10
N THR A 28 -15.38 7.17 -7.66
CA THR A 28 -13.94 7.16 -7.39
C THR A 28 -13.71 6.08 -6.35
N VAL A 29 -13.27 4.91 -6.83
CA VAL A 29 -12.77 3.85 -5.97
C VAL A 29 -11.58 4.46 -5.25
N LYS A 30 -11.77 4.81 -3.98
CA LYS A 30 -10.68 5.26 -3.12
C LYS A 30 -9.71 4.10 -3.02
N THR A 31 -8.60 4.21 -3.73
CA THR A 31 -7.47 3.30 -3.59
C THR A 31 -6.74 3.66 -2.32
N ASP A 32 -6.54 2.67 -1.45
CA ASP A 32 -5.69 2.85 -0.29
C ASP A 32 -4.27 3.19 -0.75
N LYS A 33 -3.75 4.32 -0.27
CA LYS A 33 -2.37 4.75 -0.52
C LYS A 33 -1.58 4.65 0.77
N VAL A 34 -0.43 3.98 0.70
CA VAL A 34 0.54 3.93 1.78
C VAL A 34 1.70 4.86 1.40
N GLU A 35 1.91 5.92 2.16
CA GLU A 35 3.04 6.83 1.99
C GLU A 35 4.07 6.63 3.11
N ILE A 36 5.34 6.47 2.74
CA ILE A 36 6.44 6.37 3.71
C ILE A 36 6.75 7.78 4.21
N SER A 37 6.66 7.99 5.54
CA SER A 37 6.91 9.29 6.16
C SER A 37 8.36 9.76 5.94
N SER A 38 8.55 11.08 5.89
CA SER A 38 9.89 11.68 5.80
C SER A 38 10.81 11.24 6.94
N ALA A 39 10.26 11.14 8.16
CA ALA A 39 10.98 10.64 9.33
C ALA A 39 11.41 9.17 9.18
N ALA A 40 10.58 8.31 8.59
CA ALA A 40 10.93 6.91 8.34
C ALA A 40 12.09 6.77 7.33
N LYS A 41 12.11 7.63 6.30
CA LYS A 41 13.24 7.69 5.35
C LYS A 41 14.53 8.13 6.03
N GLN A 42 14.46 9.16 6.87
CA GLN A 42 15.63 9.65 7.61
C GLN A 42 16.18 8.59 8.57
N LEU A 43 15.32 7.82 9.25
CA LEU A 43 15.75 6.72 10.10
C LEU A 43 16.46 5.61 9.30
N GLN A 44 16.00 5.29 8.09
CA GLN A 44 16.67 4.35 7.19
C GLN A 44 18.07 4.84 6.76
N GLU A 45 18.28 6.15 6.67
CA GLU A 45 19.52 6.77 6.17
C GLU A 45 20.63 6.93 7.22
N THR A 46 20.44 6.46 8.47
CA THR A 46 21.43 6.59 9.56
C THR A 46 22.64 5.61 9.48
N SER A 47 23.36 5.72 8.36
CA SER A 47 24.82 5.79 8.08
C SER A 47 25.95 5.49 9.10
N ALA A 48 25.72 5.22 10.39
CA ALA A 48 26.81 4.81 11.30
C ALA A 48 26.96 3.28 11.36
N VAL A 49 25.83 2.56 11.35
CA VAL A 49 25.77 1.09 11.35
C VAL A 49 26.39 0.49 10.08
N THR A 50 26.48 1.26 9.00
CA THR A 50 26.93 0.79 7.70
C THR A 50 28.42 0.49 7.64
N LEU A 51 29.28 1.26 8.31
CA LEU A 51 30.74 1.03 8.29
C LEU A 51 31.13 -0.22 9.07
N GLU A 52 30.69 -0.34 10.32
CA GLU A 52 30.94 -1.56 11.13
C GLU A 52 30.35 -2.81 10.46
N ARG A 53 29.19 -2.65 9.80
CA ARG A 53 28.58 -3.73 9.01
C ARG A 53 29.42 -4.09 7.80
N GLN A 54 30.03 -3.12 7.13
CA GLN A 54 30.89 -3.35 5.97
C GLN A 54 32.13 -4.15 6.38
N GLU A 55 32.83 -3.74 7.44
CA GLU A 55 34.00 -4.47 7.97
C GLU A 55 33.64 -5.91 8.34
N LYS A 56 32.50 -6.10 9.03
CA LYS A 56 32.00 -7.43 9.38
C LYS A 56 31.73 -8.29 8.14
N ILE A 57 31.14 -7.71 7.11
CA ILE A 57 30.87 -8.41 5.84
C ILE A 57 32.17 -8.86 5.19
N ASP A 58 33.17 -8.00 5.13
CA ASP A 58 34.43 -8.30 4.45
C ASP A 58 35.24 -9.38 5.20
N ALA A 59 35.24 -9.34 6.54
CA ALA A 59 35.79 -10.42 7.36
C ALA A 59 35.08 -11.77 7.12
N LEU A 60 33.75 -11.76 6.99
CA LEU A 60 32.98 -12.98 6.69
C LEU A 60 33.29 -13.52 5.29
N LYS A 61 33.39 -12.64 4.27
CA LYS A 61 33.77 -13.05 2.92
C LYS A 61 35.12 -13.76 2.90
N GLN A 62 36.12 -13.21 3.59
CA GLN A 62 37.44 -13.84 3.68
C GLN A 62 37.37 -15.23 4.32
N GLN A 63 36.61 -15.40 5.42
CA GLN A 63 36.44 -16.71 6.05
C GLN A 63 35.77 -17.73 5.13
N VAL A 64 34.77 -17.29 4.35
CA VAL A 64 34.08 -18.16 3.37
C VAL A 64 35.03 -18.55 2.24
N GLN A 65 35.75 -17.59 1.66
CA GLN A 65 36.71 -17.85 0.58
C GLN A 65 37.83 -18.81 1.02
N ASN A 66 38.34 -18.64 2.24
CA ASN A 66 39.40 -19.48 2.79
C ASN A 66 38.88 -20.82 3.34
N GLY A 67 37.57 -21.09 3.27
CA GLY A 67 36.96 -22.32 3.79
C GLY A 67 36.98 -22.46 5.31
N THR A 68 37.26 -21.38 6.04
CA THR A 68 37.34 -21.37 7.51
C THR A 68 36.03 -20.95 8.18
N TYR A 69 35.04 -20.53 7.40
CA TYR A 69 33.72 -20.19 7.92
C TYR A 69 33.01 -21.44 8.48
N LYS A 70 32.73 -21.41 9.78
CA LYS A 70 32.00 -22.49 10.47
C LYS A 70 30.56 -22.07 10.72
N VAL A 71 29.63 -22.84 10.17
CA VAL A 71 28.21 -22.69 10.46
C VAL A 71 27.96 -23.13 11.91
N ASP A 72 27.30 -22.27 12.67
CA ASP A 72 26.97 -22.50 14.09
C ASP A 72 25.45 -22.64 14.22
N PRO A 73 24.92 -23.87 14.37
CA PRO A 73 23.48 -24.12 14.44
C PRO A 73 22.82 -23.44 15.65
N GLU A 74 23.52 -23.33 16.79
CA GLU A 74 22.98 -22.69 17.99
C GLU A 74 22.80 -21.19 17.76
N LYS A 75 23.77 -20.53 17.13
CA LYS A 75 23.64 -19.12 16.75
C LYS A 75 22.51 -18.87 15.77
N ILE A 76 22.28 -19.80 14.83
CA ILE A 76 21.15 -19.72 13.89
C ILE A 76 19.82 -19.85 14.63
N ALA A 77 19.67 -20.87 15.46
CA ALA A 77 18.44 -21.05 16.24
C ALA A 77 18.17 -19.83 17.14
N LYS A 78 19.22 -19.32 17.81
CA LYS A 78 19.13 -18.13 18.65
C LYS A 78 18.73 -16.87 17.86
N SER A 79 19.26 -16.67 16.65
CA SER A 79 18.92 -15.50 15.83
C SER A 79 17.47 -15.53 15.37
N ILE A 80 16.97 -16.71 14.94
CA ILE A 80 15.57 -16.91 14.59
C ILE A 80 14.68 -16.61 15.80
N VAL A 81 15.01 -17.18 16.96
CA VAL A 81 14.21 -16.98 18.17
C VAL A 81 14.19 -15.51 18.59
N ASN A 82 15.36 -14.86 18.59
CA ASN A 82 15.45 -13.46 18.96
C ASN A 82 14.67 -12.55 18.00
N TYR A 83 14.69 -12.84 16.70
CA TYR A 83 14.01 -12.02 15.70
C TYR A 83 12.48 -12.13 15.76
N TYR A 84 11.95 -13.34 15.99
CA TYR A 84 10.50 -13.57 15.92
C TYR A 84 9.79 -13.55 17.27
N PHE A 85 10.47 -13.91 18.37
CA PHE A 85 9.80 -14.18 19.66
C PHE A 85 10.25 -13.28 20.83
N LYS A 86 11.28 -12.44 20.65
CA LYS A 86 11.80 -11.54 21.71
C LYS A 86 11.61 -10.04 21.43
N SER A 87 10.81 -9.71 20.42
CA SER A 87 10.50 -8.33 19.98
C SER A 87 10.02 -7.44 21.12
#